data_AF-A0AAA9SXJ2-F1
#
_entry.id   AF-A0AAA9SXJ2-F1
#
_cell.length_a   1.000
_cell.length_b   1.000
_cell.length_c   1.000
_cell.angle_alpha   90.00
_cell.angle_beta   90.00
_cell.angle_gamma   90.00
#
_symmetry.space_group_name_H-M   'P 1'
#
loop_
_entity.id
_entity.type
_entity.pdbx_description
1 polymer ?
#
loop_
_entity_poly.entity_id
_entity_poly.type
_entity_poly.pdbx_seq_one_letter_code
_entity_poly.pdbx_strand_id
1 'polypeptide(L)'
;MGGWADRQAHRTKKGQPEPDSSIPIKFSEKQQSSHYLYVREHKVREGTKSPWPPKRTLFVLNVPPYCTEECLLRLLSPCGPVQSVELQEKPELAESPKEPPSKFFHPKPVPGFQVAYVLFQKPGSVSAALALKGPLLVSTESHPVRSGVLSQYRG
;
A
#
# COMPACT_ATOMS: atom_id res chain seq x y z
N MET A 1 -37.97 -42.72 -1.39
CA MET A 1 -36.49 -42.66 -1.49
C MET A 1 -36.14 -41.98 -2.81
N GLY A 2 -35.52 -40.81 -2.74
CA GLY A 2 -35.15 -40.00 -3.91
C GLY A 2 -34.38 -38.78 -3.42
N GLY A 3 -33.05 -38.87 -3.46
CA GLY A 3 -32.14 -37.95 -2.79
C GLY A 3 -32.09 -36.57 -3.45
N TRP A 4 -32.14 -35.54 -2.62
CA TRP A 4 -31.82 -34.17 -2.99
C TRP A 4 -30.32 -34.01 -2.79
N ALA A 5 -29.54 -34.24 -3.84
CA ALA A 5 -28.12 -33.95 -3.87
C ALA A 5 -27.88 -32.68 -4.67
N ASP A 6 -27.43 -31.67 -3.95
CA ASP A 6 -26.53 -30.58 -4.33
C ASP A 6 -26.44 -30.15 -5.80
N ARG A 7 -26.88 -28.91 -6.03
CA ARG A 7 -26.19 -27.99 -6.94
C ARG A 7 -26.30 -26.58 -6.37
N GLN A 8 -25.48 -26.27 -5.36
CA GLN A 8 -25.16 -24.87 -5.09
C GLN A 8 -24.26 -24.36 -6.21
N ALA A 9 -24.89 -23.75 -7.22
CA ALA A 9 -24.18 -22.93 -8.19
C ALA A 9 -23.59 -21.72 -7.45
N HIS A 10 -22.28 -21.73 -7.24
CA HIS A 10 -21.53 -20.55 -6.82
C HIS A 10 -21.69 -19.47 -7.90
N ARG A 11 -22.68 -18.60 -7.72
CA ARG A 11 -22.87 -17.39 -8.51
C ARG A 11 -21.77 -16.41 -8.10
N THR A 12 -20.65 -16.41 -8.83
CA THR A 12 -19.63 -15.37 -8.71
C THR A 12 -20.28 -14.04 -9.07
N LYS A 13 -20.62 -13.23 -8.07
CA LYS A 13 -21.12 -11.88 -8.29
C LYS A 13 -19.97 -11.04 -8.88
N LYS A 14 -20.06 -10.72 -10.18
CA LYS A 14 -19.22 -9.69 -10.79
C LYS A 14 -19.38 -8.40 -9.98
N GLY A 15 -18.28 -7.89 -9.42
CA GLY A 15 -18.23 -6.59 -8.76
C GLY A 15 -17.99 -6.59 -7.25
N GLN A 16 -17.74 -7.73 -6.59
CA GLN A 16 -17.26 -7.70 -5.21
C GLN A 16 -15.75 -7.33 -5.22
N PRO A 17 -15.31 -6.31 -4.48
CA PRO A 17 -13.88 -6.08 -4.31
C PRO A 17 -13.28 -7.33 -3.67
N GLU A 18 -12.23 -7.87 -4.28
CA GLU A 18 -11.42 -8.94 -3.69
C GLU A 18 -11.03 -8.53 -2.27
N PRO A 19 -11.03 -9.45 -1.29
CA PRO A 19 -10.66 -9.10 0.07
C PRO A 19 -9.21 -8.59 0.07
N ASP A 20 -9.03 -7.33 0.50
CA ASP A 20 -7.71 -6.75 0.67
C ASP A 20 -6.95 -7.57 1.73
N SER A 21 -5.75 -8.04 1.38
CA SER A 21 -4.89 -8.71 2.35
C SER A 21 -4.29 -7.65 3.29
N SER A 22 -4.07 -7.99 4.56
CA SER A 22 -3.57 -7.03 5.54
C SER A 22 -2.18 -7.44 6.05
N ILE A 23 -1.27 -6.47 6.07
CA ILE A 23 0.09 -6.64 6.56
C ILE A 23 0.23 -5.79 7.83
N PRO A 24 0.34 -6.42 9.02
CA PRO A 24 0.61 -5.66 10.22
C PRO A 24 2.04 -5.13 10.19
N ILE A 25 2.22 -3.89 10.62
CA ILE A 25 3.50 -3.22 10.80
C ILE A 25 3.57 -2.60 12.19
N LYS A 26 4.78 -2.49 12.73
CA LYS A 26 5.07 -1.75 13.96
C LYS A 26 6.16 -0.72 13.69
N PHE A 27 6.09 0.43 14.34
CA PHE A 27 7.15 1.42 14.23
C PHE A 27 8.48 0.85 14.74
N SER A 28 8.45 0.24 15.93
CA SER A 28 9.59 -0.44 16.55
C SER A 28 9.13 -1.62 17.39
N GLU A 29 10.07 -2.43 17.87
CA GLU A 29 9.80 -3.58 18.75
C GLU A 29 9.07 -3.20 20.04
N LYS A 30 9.31 -1.99 20.54
CA LYS A 30 8.69 -1.47 21.77
C LYS A 30 7.20 -1.19 21.62
N GLN A 31 6.69 -1.10 20.38
CA GLN A 31 5.30 -0.78 20.13
C GLN A 31 4.40 -2.01 20.37
N GLN A 32 3.37 -1.84 21.19
CA GLN A 32 2.45 -2.93 21.54
C GLN A 32 1.39 -3.18 20.47
N SER A 33 0.81 -2.12 19.90
CA SER A 33 -0.19 -2.21 18.84
C SER A 33 0.45 -2.27 17.45
N SER A 34 -0.22 -2.90 16.49
CA SER A 34 0.18 -2.88 15.09
C SER A 34 -0.68 -1.89 14.30
N HIS A 35 -0.06 -1.24 13.31
CA HIS A 35 -0.76 -0.57 12.23
C HIS A 35 -0.94 -1.55 11.07
N TYR A 36 -2.00 -1.42 10.28
CA TYR A 36 -2.26 -2.35 9.18
C TYR A 36 -2.16 -1.63 7.84
N LEU A 37 -1.29 -2.14 6.98
CA LEU A 37 -1.30 -1.82 5.56
C LEU A 37 -2.31 -2.75 4.87
N TYR A 38 -3.17 -2.20 4.01
CA TYR A 38 -4.07 -3.01 3.20
C TYR A 38 -3.51 -3.11 1.79
N VAL A 39 -3.36 -4.33 1.30
CA VAL A 39 -2.67 -4.61 0.05
C VAL A 39 -3.55 -5.40 -0.90
N ARG A 40 -3.47 -5.04 -2.18
CA ARG A 40 -4.14 -5.74 -3.27
C ARG A 40 -3.33 -5.65 -4.55
N GLU A 41 -3.55 -6.57 -5.47
CA GLU A 41 -3.02 -6.42 -6.81
C GLU A 41 -3.61 -5.17 -7.47
N HIS A 42 -2.74 -4.35 -8.09
CA HIS A 42 -3.20 -3.21 -8.86
C HIS A 42 -3.92 -3.69 -10.13
N LYS A 43 -5.20 -3.34 -10.25
CA LYS A 43 -6.03 -3.62 -11.41
C LYS A 43 -6.45 -2.30 -12.06
N VAL A 44 -6.06 -2.13 -13.32
CA VAL A 44 -6.47 -1.00 -14.16
C VAL A 44 -7.63 -1.45 -15.05
N ARG A 45 -8.54 -0.54 -15.39
CA ARG A 45 -9.59 -0.83 -16.38
C ARG A 45 -8.94 -1.15 -17.72
N GLU A 46 -9.49 -2.16 -18.40
CA GLU A 46 -8.98 -2.61 -19.70
C GLU A 46 -8.98 -1.43 -20.70
N GLY A 47 -7.82 -1.17 -21.33
CA GLY A 47 -7.64 -0.06 -22.27
C GLY A 47 -7.13 1.27 -21.68
N THR A 48 -7.01 1.42 -20.36
CA THR A 48 -6.38 2.62 -19.76
C THR A 48 -4.86 2.45 -19.70
N LYS A 49 -4.12 3.44 -20.22
CA LYS A 49 -2.65 3.49 -20.08
C LYS A 49 -2.32 3.92 -18.65
N SER A 50 -1.77 3.01 -17.85
CA SER A 50 -1.22 3.30 -16.52
C SER A 50 0.29 3.07 -16.52
N PRO A 51 1.09 3.88 -15.79
CA PRO A 51 2.50 3.61 -15.60
C PRO A 51 2.76 2.31 -14.79
N TRP A 52 1.75 1.78 -14.11
CA TRP A 52 1.87 0.59 -13.27
C TRP A 52 1.24 -0.64 -13.93
N PRO A 53 2.07 -1.56 -14.48
CA PRO A 53 1.56 -2.73 -15.18
C PRO A 53 0.80 -3.69 -14.23
N PRO A 54 -0.30 -4.31 -14.71
CA PRO A 54 -1.03 -5.31 -13.94
C PRO A 54 -0.15 -6.54 -13.65
N LYS A 55 -0.52 -7.34 -12.66
CA LYS A 55 0.21 -8.54 -12.19
C LYS A 55 1.60 -8.30 -11.58
N ARG A 56 2.17 -7.11 -11.76
CA ARG A 56 3.49 -6.74 -11.24
C ARG A 56 3.46 -5.59 -10.25
N THR A 57 2.35 -4.85 -10.18
CA THR A 57 2.19 -3.78 -9.20
C THR A 57 1.29 -4.21 -8.05
N LEU A 58 1.79 -4.01 -6.83
CA LEU A 58 1.03 -4.07 -5.60
C LEU A 58 0.53 -2.67 -5.25
N PHE A 59 -0.77 -2.54 -4.99
CA PHE A 59 -1.36 -1.32 -4.47
C PHE A 59 -1.50 -1.43 -2.96
N VAL A 60 -0.92 -0.46 -2.25
CA VAL A 60 -0.88 -0.41 -0.78
C VAL A 60 -1.69 0.81 -0.32
N LEU A 61 -2.59 0.58 0.62
CA LEU A 61 -3.41 1.58 1.28
C LEU A 61 -2.96 1.79 2.71
N ASN A 62 -3.39 2.92 3.28
CA ASN A 62 -3.19 3.25 4.70
C ASN A 62 -1.71 3.34 5.07
N VAL A 63 -0.86 3.88 4.18
CA VAL A 63 0.57 4.05 4.43
C VAL A 63 0.76 5.23 5.39
N PRO A 64 1.38 5.03 6.56
CA PRO A 64 1.62 6.13 7.50
C PRO A 64 2.57 7.20 6.92
N PRO A 65 2.45 8.47 7.32
CA PRO A 65 3.27 9.57 6.81
C PRO A 65 4.77 9.46 7.11
N TYR A 66 5.16 8.61 8.05
CA TYR A 66 6.56 8.32 8.37
C TYR A 66 7.16 7.22 7.49
N CYS A 67 6.37 6.49 6.72
CA CYS A 67 6.88 5.44 5.82
C CYS A 67 7.35 6.06 4.51
N THR A 68 8.65 6.01 4.25
CA THR A 68 9.24 6.45 2.98
C THR A 68 9.23 5.34 1.92
N GLU A 69 9.58 5.68 0.68
CA GLU A 69 9.73 4.73 -0.42
C GLU A 69 10.79 3.67 -0.08
N GLU A 70 11.92 4.07 0.51
CA GLU A 70 12.98 3.15 0.94
C GLU A 70 12.49 2.22 2.05
N CYS A 71 11.63 2.72 2.95
CA CYS A 71 11.01 1.91 3.98
C CYS A 71 10.17 0.79 3.36
N LEU A 72 9.25 1.13 2.45
CA LEU A 72 8.39 0.16 1.79
C LEU A 72 9.19 -0.82 0.92
N LEU A 73 10.21 -0.34 0.22
CA LEU A 73 11.14 -1.18 -0.55
C LEU A 73 11.78 -2.23 0.35
N ARG A 74 12.31 -1.82 1.50
CA ARG A 74 12.93 -2.74 2.48
C ARG A 74 11.91 -3.74 3.02
N LEU A 75 10.75 -3.26 3.46
CA LEU A 75 9.69 -4.09 4.06
C LEU A 75 9.18 -5.17 3.09
N LEU A 76 9.12 -4.86 1.80
CA LEU A 76 8.58 -5.75 0.77
C LEU A 76 9.67 -6.53 0.00
N SER A 77 10.94 -6.20 0.18
CA SER A 77 12.06 -6.93 -0.44
C SER A 77 12.07 -8.44 -0.20
N PRO A 78 11.60 -8.99 0.95
CA PRO A 78 11.51 -10.44 1.14
C PRO A 78 10.51 -11.13 0.21
N CYS A 79 9.54 -10.38 -0.33
CA CYS A 79 8.56 -10.90 -1.29
C CYS A 79 9.16 -11.05 -2.69
N GLY A 80 10.27 -10.35 -2.96
CA GLY A 80 11.03 -10.39 -4.20
C GLY A 80 11.59 -9.02 -4.59
N PRO A 81 12.40 -8.97 -5.67
CA PRO A 81 13.05 -7.74 -6.10
C PRO A 81 12.03 -6.66 -6.52
N VAL A 82 12.08 -5.54 -5.81
CA VAL A 82 11.29 -4.34 -6.09
C VAL A 82 12.00 -3.51 -7.16
N GLN A 83 11.26 -3.04 -8.15
CA GLN A 83 11.75 -2.17 -9.21
C GLN A 83 11.60 -0.69 -8.83
N SER A 84 10.44 -0.30 -8.32
CA SER A 84 10.17 1.05 -7.83
C SER A 84 9.05 1.06 -6.80
N VAL A 85 9.04 2.11 -5.97
CA VAL A 85 7.94 2.43 -5.05
C VAL A 85 7.56 3.88 -5.36
N GLU A 86 6.27 4.16 -5.41
CA GLU A 86 5.76 5.51 -5.60
C GLU A 86 4.67 5.80 -4.57
N LEU A 87 4.84 6.88 -3.81
CA LEU A 87 3.87 7.34 -2.80
C LEU A 87 2.98 8.45 -3.34
N GLN A 88 1.67 8.35 -3.09
CA GLN A 88 0.69 9.35 -3.48
C GLN A 88 -0.26 9.68 -2.32
N GLU A 89 -0.66 10.94 -2.17
CA GLU A 89 -1.61 11.36 -1.12
C GLU A 89 -3.01 10.76 -1.33
N LYS A 90 -3.41 10.62 -2.59
CA LYS A 90 -4.70 10.06 -2.97
C LYS A 90 -4.50 9.03 -4.08
N PRO A 91 -5.35 7.99 -4.15
CA PRO A 91 -5.40 7.14 -5.34
C PRO A 91 -5.74 8.00 -6.56
N GLU A 92 -5.16 7.71 -7.73
CA GLU A 92 -5.35 8.49 -8.98
C GLU A 92 -6.81 8.80 -9.36
N LEU A 93 -7.79 8.02 -8.87
CA LEU A 93 -9.21 8.22 -9.13
C LEU A 93 -9.86 9.33 -8.29
N ALA A 94 -9.17 9.87 -7.29
CA ALA A 94 -9.70 10.96 -6.48
C ALA A 94 -9.23 12.29 -7.07
N GLU A 95 -10.13 12.94 -7.82
CA GLU A 95 -9.97 14.33 -8.20
C GLU A 95 -9.66 15.15 -6.94
N SER A 96 -8.47 15.76 -6.87
CA SER A 96 -8.18 16.73 -5.83
C SER A 96 -8.79 18.07 -6.25
N PRO A 97 -9.59 18.71 -5.38
CA PRO A 97 -9.89 20.12 -5.56
C PRO A 97 -8.55 20.87 -5.53
N LYS A 98 -8.13 21.40 -6.69
CA LYS A 98 -7.04 22.38 -6.75
C LYS A 98 -7.62 23.70 -6.29
N GLU A 99 -7.82 23.84 -4.98
CA GLU A 99 -8.05 25.19 -4.44
C GLU A 99 -6.82 26.04 -4.79
N PRO A 100 -7.02 27.25 -5.35
CA PRO A 100 -5.90 28.09 -5.70
C PRO A 100 -5.13 28.44 -4.42
N PRO A 101 -3.79 28.25 -4.39
CA PRO A 101 -3.00 28.61 -3.23
C PRO A 101 -3.24 30.08 -2.93
N SER A 102 -3.65 30.39 -1.70
CA SER A 102 -3.92 31.76 -1.32
C SER A 102 -2.62 32.58 -1.40
N LYS A 103 -2.70 33.84 -1.84
CA LYS A 103 -1.51 34.71 -1.94
C LYS A 103 -0.88 35.07 -0.58
N PHE A 104 -1.63 34.85 0.52
CA PHE A 104 -1.23 35.25 1.87
C PHE A 104 -0.85 34.06 2.74
N PHE A 105 -1.52 32.92 2.57
CA PHE A 105 -1.26 31.68 3.30
C PHE A 105 -0.78 30.62 2.31
N HIS A 106 0.48 30.22 2.48
CA HIS A 106 1.10 29.10 1.80
C HIS A 106 1.33 27.98 2.81
N PRO A 107 0.27 27.32 3.33
CA PRO A 107 0.45 26.25 4.30
C PRO A 107 1.26 25.14 3.63
N LYS A 108 2.35 24.72 4.27
CA LYS A 108 3.07 23.52 3.85
C LYS A 108 2.10 22.34 3.97
N PRO A 109 1.90 21.51 2.92
CA PRO A 109 1.08 20.32 3.01
C PRO A 109 1.54 19.45 4.18
N VAL A 110 0.63 19.13 5.10
CA VAL A 110 0.91 18.22 6.20
C VAL A 110 0.82 16.80 5.64
N PRO A 111 1.89 15.99 5.73
CA PRO A 111 1.84 14.62 5.23
C PRO A 111 0.78 13.82 5.98
N GLY A 112 -0.26 13.39 5.27
CA GLY A 112 -1.30 12.50 5.76
C GLY A 112 -0.98 11.03 5.51
N PHE A 113 -1.96 10.16 5.73
CA PHE A 113 -1.88 8.79 5.23
C PHE A 113 -1.88 8.79 3.70
N GLN A 114 -1.03 7.94 3.13
CA GLN A 114 -0.79 7.86 1.69
C GLN A 114 -1.20 6.48 1.15
N VAL A 115 -1.18 6.39 -0.17
CA VAL A 115 -1.20 5.13 -0.91
C VAL A 115 0.17 4.91 -1.54
N ALA A 116 0.54 3.66 -1.78
CA ALA A 116 1.76 3.33 -2.51
C ALA A 116 1.49 2.37 -3.68
N TYR A 117 2.25 2.58 -4.74
CA TYR A 117 2.35 1.67 -5.88
C TYR A 117 3.73 1.03 -5.85
N VAL A 118 3.79 -0.27 -5.59
CA VAL A 118 5.03 -1.02 -5.50
C VAL A 118 5.15 -1.92 -6.71
N LEU A 119 6.05 -1.55 -7.63
CA LEU A 119 6.30 -2.32 -8.84
C LEU A 119 7.38 -3.35 -8.57
N PHE A 120 7.04 -4.63 -8.71
CA PHE A 120 8.01 -5.72 -8.62
C PHE A 120 8.60 -6.08 -9.99
N GLN A 121 9.83 -6.59 -9.97
CA GLN A 121 10.46 -7.12 -11.18
C GLN A 121 9.78 -8.41 -11.67
N LYS A 122 9.25 -9.22 -10.75
CA LYS A 122 8.62 -10.52 -11.04
C LYS A 122 7.15 -10.51 -10.61
N PRO A 123 6.23 -11.13 -11.38
CA PRO A 123 4.81 -11.17 -11.03
C PRO A 123 4.54 -12.01 -9.77
N GLY A 124 5.31 -13.08 -9.55
CA GLY A 124 5.17 -13.92 -8.35
C GLY A 124 5.39 -13.16 -7.02
N SER A 125 6.11 -12.05 -7.06
CA SER A 125 6.34 -11.21 -5.88
C SER A 125 5.07 -10.55 -5.36
N VAL A 126 4.10 -10.25 -6.24
CA VAL A 126 2.80 -9.68 -5.81
C VAL A 126 2.04 -10.72 -5.00
N SER A 127 1.96 -11.96 -5.46
CA SER A 127 1.33 -13.05 -4.70
C SER A 127 2.03 -13.31 -3.36
N ALA A 128 3.36 -13.26 -3.34
CA ALA A 128 4.13 -13.37 -2.09
C ALA A 128 3.82 -12.22 -1.11
N ALA A 129 3.69 -10.99 -1.61
CA ALA A 129 3.34 -9.83 -0.80
C ALA A 129 1.91 -9.90 -0.25
N LEU A 130 0.94 -10.41 -1.03
CA LEU A 130 -0.43 -10.64 -0.57
C LEU A 130 -0.49 -11.71 0.53
N ALA A 131 0.41 -12.69 0.50
CA ALA A 131 0.52 -13.75 1.51
C ALA A 131 1.43 -13.37 2.70
N LEU A 132 1.98 -12.16 2.73
CA LEU A 132 2.97 -11.76 3.72
C LEU A 132 2.35 -11.66 5.11
N LYS A 133 2.99 -12.32 6.09
CA LYS A 133 2.61 -12.27 7.50
C LYS A 133 3.50 -11.27 8.23
N GLY A 134 2.97 -10.60 9.25
CA GLY A 134 3.72 -9.63 10.06
C GLY A 134 3.78 -9.99 11.56
N PRO A 135 4.16 -9.05 12.44
CA PRO A 135 4.38 -7.63 12.15
C PRO A 135 5.75 -7.32 11.53
N LEU A 136 5.78 -6.47 10.51
CA LEU A 136 7.05 -5.95 9.96
C LEU A 136 7.51 -4.70 10.72
N LEU A 137 8.82 -4.55 10.91
CA LEU A 137 9.39 -3.41 11.63
C LEU A 137 9.80 -2.27 10.69
N VAL A 138 9.17 -1.11 10.88
CA VAL A 138 9.37 0.11 10.10
C VAL A 138 10.67 0.81 10.44
N SER A 139 10.99 0.94 11.73
CA SER A 139 12.24 1.54 12.22
C SER A 139 13.04 0.49 12.96
N THR A 140 14.28 0.29 12.54
CA THR A 140 15.25 -0.63 13.17
C THR A 140 16.52 0.14 13.50
N GLU A 141 17.44 -0.45 14.27
CA GLU A 141 18.72 0.19 14.59
C GLU A 141 19.57 0.45 13.33
N SER A 142 19.54 -0.48 12.37
CA SER A 142 20.26 -0.33 11.10
C SER A 142 19.56 0.61 10.11
N HIS A 143 18.24 0.74 10.20
CA HIS A 143 17.43 1.59 9.33
C HIS A 143 16.45 2.42 10.18
N PRO A 144 16.93 3.47 10.85
CA PRO A 144 16.08 4.31 11.68
C PRO A 144 15.19 5.20 10.81
N VAL A 145 13.89 5.25 11.12
CA VAL A 145 12.94 6.15 10.47
C VAL A 145 12.71 7.37 11.36
N ARG A 146 12.92 8.56 10.81
CA ARG A 146 12.64 9.81 11.53
C ARG A 146 11.14 10.06 11.61
N SER A 147 10.64 10.35 12.81
CA SER A 147 9.22 10.65 13.06
C SER A 147 9.06 11.87 13.97
N GLY A 148 7.87 12.46 13.98
CA GLY A 148 7.54 13.62 14.82
C GLY A 148 8.41 14.85 14.49
N VAL A 149 8.88 15.54 15.52
CA VAL A 149 9.68 16.77 15.40
C VAL A 149 10.98 16.53 14.62
N LEU A 150 11.57 15.34 14.73
CA LEU A 150 12.78 14.95 14.00
C LEU A 150 12.56 14.83 12.48
N SER A 151 11.31 14.69 12.03
CA SER A 151 10.97 14.69 10.61
C SER A 151 10.95 16.11 10.00
N GLN A 152 10.83 17.16 10.82
CA GLN A 152 10.61 18.53 10.32
C GLN A 152 11.91 19.30 10.01
N TYR A 153 13.05 18.84 10.53
CA TYR A 153 14.36 19.42 10.23
C TYR A 153 15.03 18.60 9.12
N ARG A 154 14.66 18.89 7.87
CA ARG A 154 15.50 18.56 6.71
C ARG A 154 16.59 19.64 6.63
N GLY A 155 17.80 19.30 7.06
CA GLY A 155 19.02 20.02 6.72
C GLY A 155 19.55 19.59 5.38
#